data_AF-A0A3Q3JBE0-F1
#
_entry.id   AF-A0A3Q3JBE0-F1
#
_cell.length_a   1.000
_cell.length_b   1.000
_cell.length_c   1.000
_cell.angle_alpha   90.00
_cell.angle_beta   90.00
_cell.angle_gamma   90.00
#
_symmetry.space_group_name_H-M   'P 1'
#
loop_
_entity.id
_entity.type
_entity.pdbx_description
1 polymer ?
#
loop_
_entity_poly.entity_id
_entity_poly.type
_entity_poly.pdbx_seq_one_letter_code
_entity_poly.pdbx_strand_id
1 'polypeptide(L)' 'MSGGGIIRGPAGSNDCRIYVGNLPPDIRSKDVEDLFYKYGSIRDIDLKNRRGGPPFAFVQFEDPR' A
#
# COMPACT_ATOMS: atom_id res chain seq x y z
N MET A 1 30.60 -15.97 -0.26
CA MET A 1 29.48 -15.63 0.64
C MET A 1 29.11 -14.19 0.34
N SER A 2 28.36 -13.95 -0.73
CA SER A 2 28.16 -12.60 -1.25
C SER A 2 26.74 -12.15 -0.95
N GLY A 3 26.64 -10.99 -0.30
CA GLY A 3 25.53 -10.53 0.50
C GLY A 3 24.19 -10.46 -0.24
N GLY A 4 23.14 -10.74 0.53
CA GLY A 4 21.76 -10.59 0.11
C GLY A 4 21.46 -9.14 -0.30
N GLY A 5 20.95 -8.99 -1.51
CA GLY A 5 20.35 -7.74 -1.97
C GLY A 5 19.11 -7.45 -1.15
N ILE A 6 19.21 -6.49 -0.23
CA ILE A 6 18.04 -5.87 0.38
C ILE A 6 17.42 -5.01 -0.71
N ILE A 7 16.27 -5.42 -1.21
CA ILE A 7 15.47 -4.69 -2.20
C ILE A 7 14.96 -3.43 -1.52
N ARG A 8 15.80 -2.40 -1.41
CA ARG A 8 15.39 -1.08 -0.90
C ARG A 8 14.57 -0.42 -1.99
N GLY A 9 13.26 -0.33 -1.76
CA GLY A 9 12.37 0.51 -2.55
C GLY A 9 12.87 1.97 -2.59
N PRO A 10 12.44 2.75 -3.59
CA PRO A 10 12.99 4.07 -3.86
C PRO A 10 12.97 4.98 -2.62
N ALA A 11 14.06 5.72 -2.47
CA ALA A 11 14.31 6.65 -1.38
C ALA A 11 13.40 7.88 -1.49
N GLY A 12 12.26 7.83 -0.81
CA GLY A 12 11.48 8.99 -0.41
C GLY A 12 10.74 8.57 0.84
N SER A 13 11.11 9.13 2.00
CA SER A 13 10.42 9.02 3.30
C SER A 13 9.40 7.88 3.37
N ASN A 14 9.87 6.65 3.50
CA ASN A 14 9.04 5.43 3.41
C ASN A 14 8.19 5.20 4.68
N ASP A 15 8.11 6.20 5.57
CA ASP A 15 7.52 6.10 6.91
C ASP A 15 5.98 6.05 6.90
N CYS A 16 5.34 6.31 5.74
CA CYS A 16 3.89 6.45 5.62
C CYS A 16 3.26 5.49 4.60
N ARG A 17 3.87 4.32 4.36
CA ARG A 17 3.29 3.28 3.50
C ARG A 17 2.73 2.14 4.35
N ILE A 18 1.44 1.85 4.20
CA ILE A 18 0.77 0.74 4.87
C ILE A 18 0.45 -0.38 3.87
N TYR A 19 0.50 -1.62 4.35
CA TYR A 19 0.04 -2.80 3.64
C TYR A 19 -1.34 -3.20 4.15
N VAL A 20 -2.27 -3.43 3.23
CA VAL A 20 -3.64 -3.83 3.51
C VAL A 20 -3.93 -5.13 2.78
N GLY A 21 -3.92 -6.25 3.50
CA GLY A 21 -4.19 -7.57 2.95
C GLY A 21 -5.61 -8.06 3.22
N ASN A 22 -5.95 -9.22 2.66
CA ASN A 22 -7.24 -9.87 2.88
C ASN A 22 -8.45 -8.97 2.52
N LEU A 23 -8.29 -8.16 1.47
CA LEU A 23 -9.35 -7.29 1.00
C LEU A 23 -10.41 -8.10 0.23
N PRO A 24 -11.67 -7.65 0.23
CA PRO A 24 -12.72 -8.33 -0.53
C PRO A 24 -12.44 -8.29 -2.04
N PRO A 25 -12.84 -9.31 -2.82
CA PRO A 25 -12.54 -9.37 -4.25
C PRO A 25 -13.15 -8.24 -5.09
N ASP A 26 -14.17 -7.57 -4.57
CA ASP A 26 -14.84 -6.43 -5.22
C ASP A 26 -14.22 -5.07 -4.85
N ILE A 27 -13.21 -5.05 -3.96
CA ILE A 27 -12.56 -3.82 -3.50
C ILE A 27 -11.90 -3.05 -4.65
N ARG A 28 -12.04 -1.74 -4.65
CA ARG A 28 -11.37 -0.84 -5.60
C ARG A 28 -10.46 0.12 -4.87
N SER A 29 -9.53 0.72 -5.61
CA SER A 29 -8.61 1.73 -5.09
C SER A 29 -9.38 2.88 -4.43
N LYS A 30 -10.55 3.22 -4.98
CA LYS A 30 -11.43 4.26 -4.48
C LYS A 30 -12.08 3.90 -3.13
N ASP A 31 -12.51 2.66 -2.94
CA ASP A 31 -13.03 2.21 -1.65
C ASP A 31 -11.93 2.26 -0.57
N VAL A 32 -10.70 1.88 -0.94
CA VAL A 32 -9.53 2.01 -0.07
C VAL A 32 -9.29 3.49 0.25
N GLU A 33 -9.35 4.38 -0.74
CA GLU A 33 -9.23 5.82 -0.55
C GLU A 33 -10.28 6.37 0.43
N ASP A 34 -11.55 6.07 0.19
CA ASP A 34 -12.69 6.49 1.02
C ASP A 34 -12.66 5.89 2.44
N LEU A 35 -11.99 4.76 2.64
CA LEU A 35 -11.79 4.19 3.98
C LEU A 35 -10.64 4.89 4.73
N PHE A 36 -9.58 5.24 4.00
CA PHE A 36 -8.33 5.74 4.59
C PHE A 36 -8.21 7.28 4.61
N TYR A 37 -8.98 8.03 3.82
CA TYR A 37 -8.88 9.50 3.73
C TYR A 37 -9.07 10.19 5.08
N LYS A 38 -9.91 9.60 5.95
CA LYS A 38 -10.19 10.14 7.29
C LYS A 38 -8.96 10.08 8.22
N TYR A 39 -7.97 9.25 7.91
CA TYR A 39 -6.73 9.12 8.68
C TYR A 39 -5.62 10.04 8.14
N GLY A 40 -5.78 10.57 6.92
CA GLY A 40 -4.82 11.47 6.29
C GLY A 40 -4.96 11.49 4.77
N SER A 41 -4.32 12.48 4.14
CA SER A 41 -4.27 12.57 2.69
C SER A 41 -3.48 11.39 2.11
N ILE A 42 -4.11 10.68 1.18
CA ILE A 42 -3.50 9.55 0.52
C ILE A 42 -2.77 10.06 -0.72
N ARG A 43 -1.46 9.79 -0.79
CA ARG A 43 -0.61 10.14 -1.92
C ARG A 43 -0.79 9.16 -3.07
N ASP A 44 -0.85 7.87 -2.76
CA ASP A 44 -0.87 6.82 -3.76
C ASP A 44 -1.52 5.52 -3.22
N ILE A 45 -2.21 4.78 -4.10
CA ILE A 45 -2.83 3.49 -3.78
C ILE A 45 -2.49 2.47 -4.86
N ASP A 46 -1.72 1.45 -4.50
CA ASP A 46 -1.39 0.32 -5.36
C ASP A 46 -2.21 -0.90 -4.94
N LEU A 47 -3.33 -1.15 -5.64
CA LEU A 47 -4.19 -2.32 -5.41
C LEU A 47 -3.77 -3.47 -6.34
N LYS A 48 -3.38 -4.59 -5.74
CA LYS A 48 -2.93 -5.78 -6.43
C LYS A 48 -3.87 -6.95 -6.20
N ASN A 49 -4.47 -7.42 -7.29
CA ASN A 49 -5.26 -8.63 -7.28
C ASN A 49 -4.38 -9.83 -7.64
N ARG A 50 -4.16 -10.76 -6.70
CA ARG A 50 -3.37 -11.97 -6.94
C ARG A 50 -4.29 -13.07 -7.46
N ARG A 51 -3.99 -13.64 -8.64
CA ARG A 51 -4.72 -14.83 -9.13
C ARG A 51 -4.53 -15.98 -8.13
N GLY A 52 -5.60 -16.39 -7.47
CA GLY A 52 -5.61 -17.49 -6.50
C GLY A 52 -5.42 -17.09 -5.04
N GLY A 53 -5.54 -15.80 -4.68
CA GLY A 53 -5.54 -15.36 -3.28
C GLY A 53 -6.37 -14.08 -3.08
N PRO A 54 -6.66 -13.69 -1.83
CA PRO A 54 -7.37 -12.45 -1.58
C PRO A 54 -6.54 -11.24 -2.06
N PRO A 55 -7.20 -10.21 -2.62
CA PRO A 55 -6.53 -8.98 -3.01
C PRO A 55 -5.80 -8.31 -1.85
N PHE A 56 -4.79 -7.53 -2.19
CA PHE A 56 -4.06 -6.68 -1.26
C PHE A 56 -3.82 -5.31 -1.88
N ALA A 57 -3.64 -4.29 -1.04
CA ALA A 57 -3.32 -2.95 -1.46
C ALA A 57 -2.16 -2.38 -0.64
N PHE A 58 -1.39 -1.51 -1.25
CA PHE A 58 -0.45 -0.64 -0.56
C PHE A 58 -0.96 0.78 -0.62
N VAL A 59 -1.12 1.41 0.54
CA VAL A 59 -1.56 2.81 0.63
C VAL A 59 -0.40 3.64 1.14
N GLN A 60 -0.07 4.69 0.41
CA GLN A 60 0.95 5.66 0.76
C GLN A 60 0.25 6.95 1.18
N PHE A 61 0.49 7.44 2.39
CA PHE A 61 0.01 8.76 2.83
C PHE A 61 1.01 9.85 2.43
N GLU A 62 0.51 11.08 2.27
CA GLU A 62 1.30 12.25 1.89
C GLU A 62 2.26 12.70 3.00
N ASP A 63 1.90 12.62 4.28
CA ASP A 63 2.68 13.30 5.33
C ASP A 63 2.65 12.60 6.71
N PRO A 64 3.82 12.40 7.36
CA PRO A 64 3.94 12.18 8.80
C PRO A 64 4.04 13.54 9.51
N ARG A 65 2.91 14.11 9.92
CA ARG A 65 2.91 15.24 10.87
C ARG A 65 2.84 14.73 12.30
#